data_AF-A0A1A0HA70-F1
#
_entry.id   AF-A0A1A0HA70-F1
#
_cell.length_a   1.000
_cell.length_b   1.000
_cell.length_c   1.000
_cell.angle_alpha   90.00
_cell.angle_beta   90.00
_cell.angle_gamma   90.00
#
_symmetry.space_group_name_H-M   'P 1'
#
loop_
_entity.id
_entity.type
_entity.pdbx_description
1 polymer ?
#
loop_
_entity_poly.entity_id
_entity_poly.type
_entity_poly.pdbx_seq_one_letter_code
_entity_poly.pdbx_strand_id
1 'polypeptide(L)'
;MYDINVPWPSSSYALEPSPAELTNFYNTIAMLHSFGYNYLAINFIVDEAVKLPVNSPSKLNPVPMAELRKRFGAFSKLRLFSRITLVVSDPAKAQSILKINNTGAFDIVAVQPTTEKALQLTVTNLDIDLLSLPMASRLPFFLKHKTVGLALAKGVKFEICYSGLIAGPAGYESSTALGASGHISRKNFFSNCLQLIRASRCRGLVFSSGATEPLHVRNYADVLAIMNSLGLKVSNSKEGFLAHPESVLVKGRLRIKSHKQTVIVGDEAGTDSRAGALFGGEDSKNGVLDDYKKKKGAGKRSLEHQADRAKRVKTMSV
;
A
#
# COMPACT_ATOMS: atom_id res chain seq x y z
N MET A 1 9.13 -5.52 -14.14
CA MET A 1 9.36 -5.74 -12.69
C MET A 1 8.51 -4.77 -11.88
N TYR A 2 8.43 -4.97 -10.57
CA TYR A 2 7.70 -4.11 -9.65
C TYR A 2 8.65 -3.29 -8.78
N ASP A 3 8.33 -2.03 -8.57
CA ASP A 3 8.88 -1.24 -7.47
C ASP A 3 7.71 -0.63 -6.70
N ILE A 4 7.45 -1.15 -5.51
CA ILE A 4 6.28 -0.76 -4.71
C ILE A 4 6.60 0.35 -3.69
N ASN A 5 7.71 1.08 -3.83
CA ASN A 5 8.05 2.19 -2.94
C ASN A 5 8.74 3.34 -3.66
N VAL A 6 7.98 4.10 -4.44
CA VAL A 6 8.43 5.39 -4.98
C VAL A 6 7.88 6.49 -4.07
N PRO A 7 8.70 7.14 -3.22
CA PRO A 7 8.20 8.11 -2.23
C PRO A 7 7.55 9.31 -2.91
N TRP A 8 6.35 9.68 -2.47
CA TRP A 8 5.77 10.97 -2.78
C TRP A 8 6.57 12.08 -2.07
N PRO A 9 6.91 13.21 -2.71
CA PRO A 9 7.81 14.19 -2.11
C PRO A 9 7.25 14.96 -0.90
N SER A 10 5.98 14.79 -0.54
CA SER A 10 5.39 15.37 0.66
C SER A 10 4.94 14.28 1.63
N SER A 11 5.17 14.51 2.92
CA SER A 11 4.72 13.66 4.04
C SER A 11 3.53 14.25 4.82
N SER A 12 3.03 15.43 4.41
CA SER A 12 1.95 16.15 5.08
C SER A 12 0.77 16.42 4.14
N TYR A 13 -0.44 16.42 4.68
CA TYR A 13 -1.65 16.82 3.95
C TYR A 13 -1.75 18.33 3.73
N ALA A 14 -0.93 19.13 4.42
CA ALA A 14 -1.01 20.59 4.37
C ALA A 14 -0.01 21.21 3.38
N LEU A 15 1.05 20.49 3.03
CA LEU A 15 2.14 21.01 2.20
C LEU A 15 2.15 20.30 0.85
N GLU A 16 2.02 21.08 -0.21
CA GLU A 16 2.19 20.59 -1.57
C GLU A 16 3.68 20.54 -1.94
N PRO A 17 4.11 19.53 -2.72
CA PRO A 17 5.48 19.46 -3.22
C PRO A 17 5.86 20.68 -4.06
N SER A 18 7.11 21.14 -3.92
CA SER A 18 7.66 22.18 -4.78
C SER A 18 7.85 21.69 -6.22
N PRO A 19 7.90 22.60 -7.22
CA PRO A 19 8.15 22.22 -8.61
C PRO A 19 9.46 21.45 -8.83
N ALA A 20 10.50 21.76 -8.04
CA ALA A 20 11.79 21.07 -8.10
C ALA A 20 11.67 19.62 -7.60
N GLU A 21 10.99 19.39 -6.48
CA GLU A 21 10.73 18.06 -5.94
C GLU A 21 9.87 17.21 -6.89
N LEU A 22 8.86 17.81 -7.53
CA LEU A 22 8.05 17.14 -8.55
C LEU A 22 8.88 16.76 -9.77
N THR A 23 9.75 17.65 -10.24
CA THR A 23 10.66 17.37 -11.37
C THR A 23 11.55 16.18 -11.05
N ASN A 24 12.13 16.17 -9.84
CA ASN A 24 12.98 15.08 -9.38
C ASN A 24 12.20 13.76 -9.30
N PHE A 25 11.00 13.78 -8.74
CA PHE A 25 10.09 12.64 -8.68
C PHE A 25 9.74 12.09 -10.07
N TYR A 26 9.45 12.96 -11.04
CA TYR A 26 9.16 12.53 -12.40
C TYR A 26 10.37 11.86 -13.07
N ASN A 27 11.56 12.42 -12.86
CA ASN A 27 12.81 11.85 -13.35
C ASN A 27 13.08 10.47 -12.73
N THR A 28 12.76 10.28 -11.44
CA THR A 28 12.90 8.98 -10.76
C THR A 28 11.98 7.93 -11.39
N ILE A 29 10.72 8.27 -11.69
CA ILE A 29 9.79 7.37 -12.39
C ILE A 29 10.31 7.00 -13.78
N ALA A 30 10.80 7.99 -14.55
CA ALA A 30 11.36 7.74 -15.86
C ALA A 30 12.59 6.81 -15.81
N MET A 31 13.44 6.97 -14.80
CA MET A 31 14.62 6.11 -14.60
C MET A 31 14.25 4.69 -14.15
N LEU A 32 13.25 4.54 -13.29
CA LEU A 32 12.73 3.21 -12.94
C LEU A 32 12.20 2.49 -14.18
N HIS A 33 11.46 3.19 -15.03
CA HIS A 33 10.97 2.63 -16.29
C HIS A 33 12.11 2.24 -17.23
N SER A 34 13.17 3.04 -17.34
CA SER A 34 14.33 2.69 -18.19
C SER A 34 15.08 1.44 -17.71
N PHE A 35 15.07 1.14 -16.39
CA PHE A 35 15.57 -0.12 -15.83
C PHE A 35 14.58 -1.30 -15.91
N GLY A 36 13.41 -1.13 -16.53
CA GLY A 36 12.43 -2.20 -16.76
C GLY A 36 11.45 -2.43 -15.60
N TYR A 37 11.33 -1.47 -14.68
CA TYR A 37 10.25 -1.44 -13.69
C TYR A 37 9.00 -0.81 -14.32
N ASN A 38 7.97 -1.64 -14.50
CA ASN A 38 6.75 -1.25 -15.21
C ASN A 38 5.56 -1.08 -14.28
N TYR A 39 5.63 -1.60 -13.05
CA TYR A 39 4.57 -1.52 -12.06
C TYR A 39 5.11 -0.78 -10.85
N LEU A 40 4.72 0.49 -10.71
CA LEU A 40 5.22 1.36 -9.66
C LEU A 40 4.13 1.69 -8.66
N ALA A 41 4.43 1.65 -7.37
CA ALA A 41 3.53 2.17 -6.34
C ALA A 41 4.09 3.46 -5.73
N ILE A 42 3.30 4.54 -5.85
CA ILE A 42 3.64 5.84 -5.29
C ILE A 42 3.26 5.82 -3.81
N ASN A 43 4.26 5.93 -2.95
CA ASN A 43 4.14 5.75 -1.51
C ASN A 43 4.00 7.09 -0.80
N PHE A 44 2.85 7.32 -0.17
CA PHE A 44 2.62 8.42 0.75
C PHE A 44 2.94 7.95 2.18
N ILE A 45 4.00 8.49 2.77
CA ILE A 45 4.46 8.10 4.11
C ILE A 45 3.85 9.05 5.13
N VAL A 46 3.16 8.50 6.13
CA VAL A 46 2.50 9.28 7.17
C VAL A 46 3.12 8.95 8.52
N ASP A 47 3.70 9.97 9.13
CA ASP A 47 4.21 9.88 10.50
C ASP A 47 3.06 9.78 11.50
N GLU A 48 3.38 9.17 12.63
CA GLU A 48 2.40 8.86 13.67
C GLU A 48 1.75 10.11 14.33
N ALA A 49 2.40 11.28 14.21
CA ALA A 49 1.87 12.54 14.71
C ALA A 49 0.80 13.16 13.79
N VAL A 50 0.76 12.76 12.52
CA VAL A 50 -0.12 13.36 11.52
C VAL A 50 -1.53 12.78 11.64
N LYS A 51 -2.52 13.65 11.76
CA LYS A 51 -3.94 13.24 11.80
C LYS A 51 -4.43 12.91 10.39
N LEU A 52 -4.93 11.70 10.22
CA LEU A 52 -5.50 11.23 8.96
C LEU A 52 -6.95 11.74 8.78
N PRO A 53 -7.32 12.29 7.62
CA PRO A 53 -8.69 12.71 7.32
C PRO A 53 -9.60 11.52 6.97
N VAL A 54 -9.67 10.52 7.86
CA VAL A 54 -10.40 9.25 7.65
C VAL A 54 -11.91 9.41 7.41
N ASN A 55 -12.48 10.55 7.82
CA ASN A 55 -13.89 10.87 7.63
C ASN A 55 -14.17 11.54 6.26
N SER A 56 -13.13 11.83 5.48
CA SER A 56 -13.22 12.45 4.16
C SER A 56 -12.43 11.62 3.15
N PRO A 57 -13.02 10.54 2.60
CA PRO A 57 -12.32 9.59 1.73
C PRO A 57 -11.64 10.24 0.53
N SER A 58 -12.25 11.28 -0.06
CA SER A 58 -11.69 12.03 -1.19
C SER A 58 -10.42 12.82 -0.86
N LYS A 59 -10.19 13.14 0.42
CA LYS A 59 -8.99 13.87 0.89
C LYS A 59 -7.95 12.95 1.52
N LEU A 60 -8.24 11.64 1.62
CA LEU A 60 -7.37 10.69 2.29
C LEU A 60 -6.13 10.34 1.45
N ASN A 61 -6.23 10.36 0.13
CA ASN A 61 -5.08 10.23 -0.75
C ASN A 61 -4.74 11.60 -1.37
N PRO A 62 -3.66 12.25 -0.92
CA PRO A 62 -3.26 13.56 -1.45
C PRO A 62 -2.49 13.46 -2.77
N VAL A 63 -2.14 12.24 -3.23
CA VAL A 63 -1.38 12.05 -4.46
C VAL A 63 -2.32 12.13 -5.67
N PRO A 64 -2.06 13.03 -6.66
CA PRO A 64 -2.92 13.21 -7.82
C PRO A 64 -2.72 12.08 -8.86
N MET A 65 -3.15 10.87 -8.52
CA MET A 65 -2.90 9.65 -9.32
C MET A 65 -3.42 9.74 -10.76
N ALA A 66 -4.58 10.38 -10.98
CA ALA A 66 -5.13 10.57 -12.33
C ALA A 66 -4.23 11.45 -13.21
N GLU A 67 -3.70 12.54 -12.65
CA GLU A 67 -2.76 13.42 -13.34
C GLU A 67 -1.44 12.72 -13.62
N LEU A 68 -0.91 11.98 -12.64
CA LEU A 68 0.32 11.21 -12.82
C LEU A 68 0.17 10.19 -13.95
N ARG A 69 -0.93 9.43 -13.97
CA ARG A 69 -1.19 8.46 -15.05
C ARG A 69 -1.29 9.13 -16.42
N LYS A 70 -1.94 10.31 -16.50
CA LYS A 70 -2.00 11.10 -17.74
C LYS A 70 -0.61 11.56 -18.19
N ARG A 71 0.21 12.09 -17.28
CA ARG A 71 1.59 12.55 -17.55
C ARG A 71 2.46 11.44 -18.10
N PHE A 72 2.36 10.25 -17.52
CA PHE A 72 3.13 9.07 -17.93
C PHE A 72 2.43 8.22 -19.00
N GLY A 73 1.35 8.71 -19.62
CA GLY A 73 0.57 7.97 -20.61
C GLY A 73 1.35 7.55 -21.87
N ALA A 74 2.43 8.27 -22.19
CA ALA A 74 3.35 7.90 -23.28
C ALA A 74 4.11 6.58 -23.01
N PHE A 75 4.26 6.18 -21.75
CA PHE A 75 4.92 4.93 -21.36
C PHE A 75 3.90 3.79 -21.35
N SER A 76 3.68 3.16 -22.51
CA SER A 76 2.62 2.17 -22.75
C SER A 76 2.57 0.99 -21.75
N LYS A 77 3.72 0.58 -21.21
CA LYS A 77 3.84 -0.53 -20.25
C LYS A 77 3.78 -0.10 -18.79
N LEU A 78 3.91 1.20 -18.50
CA LEU A 78 3.97 1.72 -17.14
C LEU A 78 2.58 1.72 -16.49
N ARG A 79 2.50 1.28 -15.24
CA ARG A 79 1.29 1.23 -14.43
C ARG A 79 1.59 1.80 -13.05
N LEU A 80 0.80 2.79 -12.64
CA LEU A 80 0.97 3.50 -11.37
C LEU A 80 -0.15 3.14 -10.38
N PHE A 81 0.27 2.76 -9.17
CA PHE A 81 -0.58 2.38 -8.04
C PHE A 81 -0.38 3.33 -6.87
N SER A 82 -1.39 3.46 -6.02
CA SER A 82 -1.29 4.26 -4.79
C SER A 82 -0.91 3.38 -3.60
N ARG A 83 0.04 3.84 -2.80
CA ARG A 83 0.45 3.18 -1.55
C ARG A 83 0.46 4.20 -0.41
N ILE A 84 0.04 3.76 0.76
CA ILE A 84 0.26 4.47 2.02
C ILE A 84 1.14 3.65 2.95
N THR A 85 2.10 4.30 3.61
CA THR A 85 2.88 3.69 4.69
C THR A 85 2.64 4.46 5.99
N LEU A 86 2.13 3.78 7.01
CA LEU A 86 1.90 4.38 8.32
C LEU A 86 3.03 4.01 9.27
N VAL A 87 3.71 5.01 9.82
CA VAL A 87 4.67 4.80 10.90
C VAL A 87 3.89 4.63 12.20
N VAL A 88 4.10 3.50 12.89
CA VAL A 88 3.34 3.14 14.10
C VAL A 88 4.29 2.77 15.22
N SER A 89 4.21 3.50 16.33
CA SER A 89 4.91 3.19 17.58
C SER A 89 3.93 2.72 18.67
N ASP A 90 2.75 3.35 18.72
CA ASP A 90 1.67 3.10 19.65
C ASP A 90 0.57 2.24 19.01
N PRO A 91 0.31 1.04 19.55
CA PRO A 91 -0.82 0.19 19.19
C PRO A 91 -2.18 0.90 19.07
N ALA A 92 -2.44 1.96 19.85
CA ALA A 92 -3.72 2.67 19.81
C ALA A 92 -3.98 3.37 18.47
N LYS A 93 -2.93 3.86 17.80
CA LYS A 93 -3.05 4.62 16.55
C LYS A 93 -3.26 3.75 15.32
N ALA A 94 -2.96 2.45 15.43
CA ALA A 94 -3.19 1.46 14.39
C ALA A 94 -4.68 1.22 14.08
N GLN A 95 -5.62 1.68 14.93
CA GLN A 95 -7.07 1.60 14.65
C GLN A 95 -7.49 2.35 13.38
N SER A 96 -6.69 3.34 12.95
CA SER A 96 -6.92 4.08 11.70
C SER A 96 -6.80 3.20 10.44
N ILE A 97 -6.05 2.11 10.49
CA ILE A 97 -5.83 1.18 9.35
C ILE A 97 -7.14 0.54 8.91
N LEU A 98 -7.99 0.13 9.85
CA LEU A 98 -9.29 -0.45 9.53
C LEU A 98 -10.17 0.54 8.74
N LYS A 99 -10.11 1.82 9.10
CA LYS A 99 -10.85 2.87 8.38
C LYS A 99 -10.28 3.07 6.98
N ILE A 100 -8.96 3.16 6.83
CA ILE A 100 -8.30 3.29 5.52
C ILE A 100 -8.69 2.12 4.61
N ASN A 101 -8.62 0.89 5.12
CA ASN A 101 -8.98 -0.32 4.39
C ASN A 101 -10.39 -0.26 3.80
N ASN A 102 -11.35 0.31 4.53
CA ASN A 102 -12.75 0.41 4.08
C ASN A 102 -12.99 1.48 2.99
N THR A 103 -12.13 2.51 2.93
CA THR A 103 -12.27 3.62 1.97
C THR A 103 -11.85 3.24 0.55
N GLY A 104 -10.89 2.34 0.40
CA GLY A 104 -10.30 2.02 -0.91
C GLY A 104 -9.46 3.16 -1.52
N ALA A 105 -9.04 4.15 -0.73
CA ALA A 105 -8.27 5.31 -1.23
C ALA A 105 -6.83 4.95 -1.71
N PHE A 106 -6.28 3.83 -1.22
CA PHE A 106 -4.95 3.34 -1.55
C PHE A 106 -4.99 1.89 -2.01
N ASP A 107 -4.28 1.56 -3.09
CA ASP A 107 -4.11 0.20 -3.59
C ASP A 107 -3.35 -0.69 -2.60
N ILE A 108 -2.29 -0.16 -1.97
CA ILE A 108 -1.46 -0.85 -0.98
C ILE A 108 -1.50 -0.12 0.36
N VAL A 109 -1.74 -0.87 1.44
CA VAL A 109 -1.62 -0.38 2.82
C VAL A 109 -0.44 -1.07 3.49
N ALA A 110 0.58 -0.28 3.80
CA ALA A 110 1.79 -0.71 4.46
C ALA A 110 1.90 -0.11 5.87
N VAL A 111 2.56 -0.85 6.78
CA VAL A 111 2.85 -0.37 8.13
C VAL A 111 4.34 -0.46 8.39
N GLN A 112 4.88 0.59 9.02
CA GLN A 112 6.23 0.65 9.54
C GLN A 112 6.24 0.67 11.06
N PRO A 113 6.37 -0.51 11.71
CA PRO A 113 6.42 -0.58 13.17
C PRO A 113 7.77 -0.09 13.71
N THR A 114 7.74 0.80 14.70
CA THR A 114 8.95 1.31 15.38
C THR A 114 9.13 0.76 16.79
N THR A 115 8.21 -0.07 17.29
CA THR A 115 8.32 -0.75 18.59
C THR A 115 7.99 -2.24 18.47
N GLU A 116 8.47 -3.09 19.39
CA GLU A 116 8.12 -4.52 19.39
C GLU A 116 6.61 -4.72 19.58
N LYS A 117 5.97 -3.88 20.41
CA LYS A 117 4.52 -3.93 20.65
C LYS A 117 3.74 -3.59 19.38
N ALA A 118 4.15 -2.56 18.65
CA ALA A 118 3.54 -2.20 17.37
C ALA A 118 3.73 -3.32 16.33
N LEU A 119 4.91 -3.94 16.27
CA LEU A 119 5.16 -5.09 15.39
C LEU A 119 4.21 -6.25 15.74
N GLN A 120 4.11 -6.60 17.03
CA GLN A 120 3.23 -7.69 17.47
C GLN A 120 1.76 -7.41 17.13
N LEU A 121 1.24 -6.21 17.41
CA LEU A 121 -0.12 -5.81 17.04
C LEU A 121 -0.32 -5.94 15.53
N THR A 122 0.64 -5.44 14.75
CA THR A 122 0.57 -5.44 13.29
C THR A 122 0.42 -6.85 12.73
N VAL A 123 1.18 -7.80 13.26
CA VAL A 123 1.10 -9.19 12.78
C VAL A 123 -0.10 -9.95 13.34
N THR A 124 -0.66 -9.59 14.50
CA THR A 124 -1.79 -10.31 15.13
C THR A 124 -3.16 -9.78 14.72
N ASN A 125 -3.35 -8.47 14.65
CA ASN A 125 -4.69 -7.86 14.62
C ASN A 125 -4.95 -7.00 13.39
N LEU A 126 -3.92 -6.56 12.67
CA LEU A 126 -4.07 -5.65 11.53
C LEU A 126 -4.15 -6.43 10.22
N ASP A 127 -5.03 -5.99 9.34
CA ASP A 127 -5.08 -6.46 7.95
C ASP A 127 -4.31 -5.47 7.07
N ILE A 128 -3.06 -5.82 6.78
CA ILE A 128 -2.13 -5.02 5.98
C ILE A 128 -1.60 -5.86 4.82
N ASP A 129 -1.09 -5.21 3.78
CA ASP A 129 -0.52 -5.91 2.63
C ASP A 129 0.99 -6.13 2.79
N LEU A 130 1.66 -5.12 3.37
CA LEU A 130 3.11 -5.03 3.40
C LEU A 130 3.61 -4.49 4.73
N LEU A 131 4.67 -5.09 5.26
CA LEU A 131 5.37 -4.60 6.44
C LEU A 131 6.71 -3.98 5.99
N SER A 132 6.83 -2.66 6.13
CA SER A 132 8.05 -1.90 5.85
C SER A 132 8.88 -1.77 7.11
N LEU A 133 10.12 -2.23 7.13
CA LEU A 133 11.00 -2.01 8.28
C LEU A 133 12.01 -0.91 7.96
N PRO A 134 12.37 -0.05 8.94
CA PRO A 134 13.38 0.97 8.74
C PRO A 134 14.76 0.32 8.71
N MET A 135 15.18 -0.16 7.54
CA MET A 135 16.41 -0.94 7.40
C MET A 135 17.67 -0.13 7.70
N ALA A 136 17.65 1.18 7.45
CA ALA A 136 18.78 2.08 7.63
C ALA A 136 19.10 2.40 9.12
N SER A 137 18.14 2.22 10.02
CA SER A 137 18.30 2.52 11.44
C SER A 137 18.39 1.25 12.28
N ARG A 138 18.96 1.35 13.47
CA ARG A 138 19.00 0.22 14.39
C ARG A 138 17.57 -0.11 14.82
N LEU A 139 17.10 -1.32 14.50
CA LEU A 139 15.80 -1.77 14.98
C LEU A 139 15.80 -1.86 16.52
N PRO A 140 14.80 -1.27 17.20
CA PRO A 140 14.72 -1.32 18.67
C PRO A 140 14.18 -2.66 19.18
N PHE A 141 14.02 -3.65 18.30
CA PHE A 141 13.50 -4.97 18.62
C PHE A 141 14.18 -6.04 17.75
N PHE A 142 14.16 -7.28 18.23
CA PHE A 142 14.69 -8.42 17.48
C PHE A 142 13.59 -9.09 16.65
N LEU A 143 13.90 -9.41 15.39
CA LEU A 143 12.98 -10.13 14.52
C LEU A 143 12.92 -11.61 14.88
N LYS A 144 11.92 -11.99 15.67
CA LYS A 144 11.67 -13.38 16.08
C LYS A 144 11.02 -14.17 14.93
N HIS A 145 11.48 -15.40 14.68
CA HIS A 145 10.92 -16.28 13.64
C HIS A 145 9.41 -16.50 13.83
N LYS A 146 8.93 -16.62 15.07
CA LYS A 146 7.50 -16.76 15.38
C LYS A 146 6.68 -15.56 14.88
N THR A 147 7.16 -14.35 15.15
CA THR A 147 6.47 -13.10 14.75
C THR A 147 6.48 -12.93 13.23
N VAL A 148 7.63 -13.14 12.59
CA VAL A 148 7.76 -13.06 11.13
C VAL A 148 6.94 -14.15 10.43
N GLY A 149 7.01 -15.39 10.94
CA GLY A 149 6.25 -16.53 10.42
C GLY A 149 4.73 -16.32 10.51
N LEU A 150 4.23 -15.70 11.59
CA LEU A 150 2.81 -15.35 11.72
C LEU A 150 2.36 -14.36 10.63
N ALA A 151 3.16 -13.34 10.34
CA ALA A 151 2.87 -12.39 9.26
C ALA A 151 2.87 -13.07 7.89
N LEU A 152 3.88 -13.91 7.63
CA LEU A 152 3.98 -14.67 6.37
C LEU A 152 2.80 -15.64 6.19
N ALA A 153 2.33 -16.28 7.26
CA ALA A 153 1.16 -17.16 7.22
C ALA A 153 -0.13 -16.41 6.86
N LYS A 154 -0.24 -15.12 7.22
CA LYS A 154 -1.32 -14.21 6.80
C LYS A 154 -1.15 -13.63 5.39
N GLY A 155 -0.12 -14.08 4.66
CA GLY A 155 0.20 -13.57 3.33
C GLY A 155 0.85 -12.18 3.32
N VAL A 156 1.16 -11.58 4.48
CA VAL A 156 1.88 -10.31 4.56
C VAL A 156 3.34 -10.52 4.15
N LYS A 157 3.88 -9.60 3.34
CA LYS A 157 5.29 -9.63 2.92
C LYS A 157 6.10 -8.60 3.69
N PHE A 158 7.41 -8.82 3.77
CA PHE A 158 8.35 -7.91 4.40
C PHE A 158 9.14 -7.16 3.32
N GLU A 159 9.13 -5.85 3.40
CA GLU A 159 9.86 -4.98 2.50
C GLU A 159 11.27 -4.72 3.02
N ILE A 160 12.26 -4.89 2.14
CA ILE A 160 13.62 -4.40 2.27
C ILE A 160 13.77 -3.23 1.30
N CYS A 161 13.64 -2.02 1.84
CA CYS A 161 13.89 -0.79 1.10
C CYS A 161 15.40 -0.51 1.07
N TYR A 162 16.00 -0.51 -0.12
CA TYR A 162 17.46 -0.42 -0.25
C TYR A 162 18.00 1.03 -0.23
N SER A 163 17.16 2.06 -0.16
CA SER A 163 17.60 3.46 -0.13
C SER A 163 18.65 3.73 0.95
N GLY A 164 18.49 3.14 2.14
CA GLY A 164 19.43 3.27 3.26
C GLY A 164 20.84 2.73 3.02
N LEU A 165 21.02 1.86 2.02
CA LEU A 165 22.32 1.37 1.58
C LEU A 165 23.03 2.39 0.67
N ILE A 166 22.27 3.04 -0.20
CA ILE A 166 22.77 3.96 -1.23
C ILE A 166 22.95 5.37 -0.66
N ALA A 167 21.87 5.95 -0.14
CA ALA A 167 21.79 7.36 0.24
C ALA A 167 22.16 7.64 1.71
N GLY A 168 22.15 6.62 2.58
CA GLY A 168 22.27 6.83 4.04
C GLY A 168 20.93 7.27 4.68
N PRO A 169 20.90 7.63 5.99
CA PRO A 169 19.67 7.94 6.73
C PRO A 169 19.05 9.29 6.35
N ALA A 170 19.75 10.11 5.59
CA ALA A 170 19.30 11.37 5.03
C ALA A 170 19.69 11.35 3.56
N GLY A 171 18.72 11.44 2.65
CA GLY A 171 19.00 11.55 1.22
C GLY A 171 20.04 12.65 0.97
N TYR A 172 21.06 12.33 0.17
CA TYR A 172 22.24 13.15 -0.11
C TYR A 172 23.30 13.26 1.00
N GLU A 173 24.22 12.28 1.05
CA GLU A 173 25.64 12.62 1.16
C GLU A 173 26.38 11.87 0.05
N SER A 174 26.89 12.63 -0.92
CA SER A 174 27.76 12.18 -2.01
C SER A 174 28.82 11.20 -1.50
N SER A 175 29.27 10.27 -2.34
CA SER A 175 30.16 9.15 -1.96
C SER A 175 31.49 9.52 -1.26
N THR A 176 31.87 10.79 -1.19
CA THR A 176 33.00 11.34 -0.42
C THR A 176 32.60 12.13 0.84
N ALA A 177 31.31 12.41 1.01
CA ALA A 177 30.69 13.16 2.10
C ALA A 177 29.93 12.26 3.08
N LEU A 178 29.84 10.93 2.89
CA LEU A 178 29.25 10.03 3.88
C LEU A 178 30.13 9.98 5.12
N GLY A 179 29.84 10.85 6.09
CA GLY A 179 30.48 10.81 7.39
C GLY A 179 30.16 9.52 8.16
N ALA A 180 30.47 9.50 9.45
CA ALA A 180 30.18 8.35 10.34
C ALA A 180 28.70 7.86 10.25
N SER A 181 27.76 8.77 9.94
CA SER A 181 26.33 8.50 9.74
C SER A 181 26.04 7.50 8.61
N GLY A 182 26.72 7.61 7.47
CA GLY A 182 26.55 6.73 6.31
C GLY A 182 27.02 5.30 6.58
N HIS A 183 28.16 5.15 7.24
CA HIS A 183 28.68 3.84 7.64
C HIS A 183 27.77 3.14 8.67
N ILE A 184 27.25 3.90 9.64
CA ILE A 184 26.28 3.40 10.62
C ILE A 184 25.01 2.92 9.93
N SER A 185 24.49 3.69 8.95
CA SER A 185 23.33 3.30 8.15
C SER A 185 23.51 1.97 7.44
N ARG A 186 24.63 1.81 6.73
CA ARG A 186 24.94 0.58 5.99
C ARG A 186 25.13 -0.61 6.94
N LYS A 187 25.81 -0.40 8.08
CA LYS A 187 25.96 -1.41 9.13
C LYS A 187 24.59 -1.87 9.64
N ASN A 188 23.70 -0.94 9.95
CA ASN A 188 22.34 -1.26 10.40
C ASN A 188 21.56 -1.98 9.29
N PHE A 189 21.65 -1.51 8.05
CA PHE A 189 21.02 -2.14 6.88
C PHE A 189 21.40 -3.61 6.75
N PHE A 190 22.70 -3.91 6.75
CA PHE A 190 23.17 -5.29 6.66
C PHE A 190 22.75 -6.12 7.87
N SER A 191 22.86 -5.58 9.09
CA SER A 191 22.44 -6.28 10.32
C SER A 191 20.94 -6.61 10.30
N ASN A 192 20.10 -5.67 9.88
CA ASN A 192 18.66 -5.84 9.80
C ASN A 192 18.26 -6.81 8.69
N CYS A 193 18.91 -6.75 7.52
CA CYS A 193 18.72 -7.71 6.43
C CYS A 193 19.03 -9.14 6.89
N LEU A 194 20.19 -9.36 7.52
CA LEU A 194 20.57 -10.68 8.04
C LEU A 194 19.55 -11.20 9.07
N GLN A 195 19.09 -10.32 9.98
CA GLN A 195 18.07 -10.67 10.94
C GLN A 195 16.75 -11.09 10.28
N LEU A 196 16.31 -10.35 9.25
CA LEU A 196 15.07 -10.62 8.53
C LEU A 196 15.17 -11.87 7.65
N ILE A 197 16.27 -12.07 6.92
CA ILE A 197 16.52 -13.26 6.10
C ILE A 197 16.46 -14.52 6.97
N ARG A 198 17.14 -14.49 8.13
CA ARG A 198 17.08 -15.59 9.12
C ARG A 198 15.66 -15.79 9.66
N ALA A 199 15.00 -14.72 10.11
CA ALA A 199 13.68 -14.82 10.73
C ALA A 199 12.57 -15.25 9.75
N SER A 200 12.70 -14.91 8.47
CA SER A 200 11.77 -15.26 7.40
C SER A 200 12.07 -16.60 6.72
N ARG A 201 13.25 -17.19 7.01
CA ARG A 201 13.80 -18.33 6.26
C ARG A 201 13.84 -18.09 4.75
N CYS A 202 14.25 -16.88 4.36
CA CYS A 202 14.34 -16.42 2.97
C CYS A 202 12.99 -16.39 2.22
N ARG A 203 11.86 -16.20 2.91
CA ARG A 203 10.52 -16.20 2.30
C ARG A 203 9.83 -14.85 2.42
N GLY A 204 9.04 -14.50 1.39
CA GLY A 204 8.14 -13.35 1.42
C GLY A 204 8.85 -12.01 1.61
N LEU A 205 10.04 -11.87 1.00
CA LEU A 205 10.81 -10.63 0.98
C LEU A 205 10.53 -9.85 -0.30
N VAL A 206 10.25 -8.56 -0.18
CA VAL A 206 10.03 -7.63 -1.28
C VAL A 206 11.18 -6.63 -1.30
N PHE A 207 11.74 -6.37 -2.47
CA PHE A 207 12.75 -5.31 -2.64
C PHE A 207 12.10 -4.09 -3.26
N SER A 208 12.46 -2.92 -2.74
CA SER A 208 11.94 -1.64 -3.21
C SER A 208 13.01 -0.56 -3.13
N SER A 209 12.86 0.49 -3.95
CA SER A 209 13.90 1.50 -4.04
C SER A 209 13.87 2.49 -2.89
N GLY A 210 12.69 3.03 -2.56
CA GLY A 210 12.58 4.21 -1.70
C GLY A 210 13.42 5.38 -2.20
N ALA A 211 13.68 5.44 -3.51
CA ALA A 211 14.56 6.43 -4.11
C ALA A 211 13.85 7.77 -4.16
N THR A 212 14.39 8.75 -3.44
CA THR A 212 13.94 10.16 -3.53
C THR A 212 14.48 10.84 -4.78
N GLU A 213 15.52 10.27 -5.41
CA GLU A 213 16.22 10.85 -6.54
C GLU A 213 16.53 9.80 -7.60
N PRO A 214 16.66 10.21 -8.88
CA PRO A 214 16.97 9.30 -9.97
C PRO A 214 18.27 8.53 -9.70
N LEU A 215 19.34 9.21 -9.27
CA LEU A 215 20.66 8.60 -9.06
C LEU A 215 20.69 7.50 -7.99
N HIS A 216 19.66 7.40 -7.14
CA HIS A 216 19.52 6.35 -6.14
C HIS A 216 18.87 5.07 -6.69
N VAL A 217 18.28 5.11 -7.88
CA VAL A 217 17.66 3.95 -8.52
C VAL A 217 18.74 2.94 -8.93
N ARG A 218 18.46 1.64 -8.78
CA ARG A 218 19.38 0.55 -9.14
C ARG A 218 18.67 -0.49 -9.99
N ASN A 219 19.44 -1.15 -10.86
CA ASN A 219 18.95 -2.31 -11.57
C ASN A 219 18.75 -3.46 -10.57
N TYR A 220 17.80 -4.35 -10.85
CA TYR A 220 17.51 -5.49 -9.97
C TYR A 220 18.75 -6.37 -9.77
N ALA A 221 19.58 -6.54 -10.81
CA ALA A 221 20.80 -7.35 -10.75
C ALA A 221 21.77 -6.89 -9.65
N ASP A 222 21.94 -5.57 -9.48
CA ASP A 222 22.84 -5.00 -8.47
C ASP A 222 22.33 -5.31 -7.06
N VAL A 223 21.03 -5.14 -6.83
CA VAL A 223 20.40 -5.44 -5.54
C VAL A 223 20.48 -6.93 -5.25
N LEU A 224 20.25 -7.79 -6.25
CA LEU A 224 20.36 -9.25 -6.11
C LEU A 224 21.79 -9.68 -5.77
N ALA A 225 22.81 -9.08 -6.36
CA ALA A 225 24.21 -9.39 -6.06
C ALA A 225 24.50 -9.18 -4.56
N ILE A 226 24.02 -8.06 -4.00
CA ILE A 226 24.18 -7.75 -2.58
C ILE A 226 23.39 -8.73 -1.71
N MET A 227 22.13 -9.01 -2.06
CA MET A 227 21.28 -9.92 -1.28
C MET A 227 21.80 -11.36 -1.30
N ASN A 228 22.35 -11.83 -2.42
CA ASN A 228 22.99 -13.14 -2.52
C ASN A 228 24.22 -13.23 -1.61
N SER A 229 25.03 -12.17 -1.52
CA SER A 229 26.17 -12.10 -0.59
C SER A 229 25.73 -12.14 0.88
N LEU A 230 24.50 -11.75 1.20
CA LEU A 230 23.91 -11.85 2.55
C LEU A 230 23.26 -13.22 2.84
N GLY A 231 23.43 -14.20 1.94
CA GLY A 231 22.92 -15.56 2.12
C GLY A 231 21.48 -15.76 1.66
N LEU A 232 20.92 -14.84 0.87
CA LEU A 232 19.63 -15.08 0.22
C LEU A 232 19.79 -16.09 -0.92
N LYS A 233 18.94 -17.12 -0.95
CA LYS A 233 18.97 -18.14 -2.01
C LYS A 233 18.53 -17.54 -3.34
N VAL A 234 19.29 -17.79 -4.40
CA VAL A 234 19.06 -17.26 -5.76
C VAL A 234 17.63 -17.48 -6.28
N SER A 235 17.04 -18.65 -5.98
CA SER A 235 15.65 -18.97 -6.34
C SER A 235 14.64 -18.00 -5.72
N ASN A 236 14.93 -17.50 -4.51
CA ASN A 236 14.04 -16.62 -3.74
C ASN A 236 14.35 -15.14 -3.99
N SER A 237 15.56 -14.83 -4.48
CA SER A 237 16.01 -13.45 -4.67
C SER A 237 15.25 -12.75 -5.80
N LYS A 238 15.04 -13.40 -6.96
CA LYS A 238 14.29 -12.81 -8.09
C LYS A 238 12.82 -12.57 -7.77
N GLU A 239 12.21 -13.43 -6.95
CA GLU A 239 10.81 -13.32 -6.55
C GLU A 239 10.51 -12.02 -5.78
N GLY A 240 11.52 -11.42 -5.12
CA GLY A 240 11.38 -10.14 -4.44
C GLY A 240 11.12 -8.94 -5.36
N PHE A 241 11.33 -9.08 -6.67
CA PHE A 241 11.02 -8.06 -7.70
C PHE A 241 9.85 -8.45 -8.61
N LEU A 242 9.37 -9.69 -8.49
CA LEU A 242 8.36 -10.31 -9.37
C LEU A 242 7.15 -10.79 -8.54
N ALA A 243 7.10 -12.06 -8.11
CA ALA A 243 5.88 -12.61 -7.52
C ALA A 243 5.55 -12.04 -6.13
N HIS A 244 6.54 -11.69 -5.29
CA HIS A 244 6.23 -11.17 -3.96
C HIS A 244 5.54 -9.79 -4.02
N PRO A 245 6.08 -8.77 -4.74
CA PRO A 245 5.38 -7.51 -4.92
C PRO A 245 4.04 -7.67 -5.65
N GLU A 246 3.98 -8.57 -6.65
CA GLU A 246 2.73 -8.89 -7.35
C GLU A 246 1.66 -9.40 -6.37
N SER A 247 2.01 -10.32 -5.47
CA SER A 247 1.09 -10.85 -4.46
C SER A 247 0.60 -9.77 -3.47
N VAL A 248 1.47 -8.82 -3.10
CA VAL A 248 1.12 -7.68 -2.25
C VAL A 248 0.08 -6.81 -2.94
N LEU A 249 0.33 -6.51 -4.21
CA LEU A 249 -0.55 -5.64 -4.99
C LEU A 249 -1.89 -6.33 -5.30
N VAL A 250 -1.89 -7.63 -5.63
CA VAL A 250 -3.13 -8.42 -5.79
C VAL A 250 -3.93 -8.45 -4.50
N LYS A 251 -3.29 -8.69 -3.34
CA LYS A 251 -3.97 -8.67 -2.04
C LYS A 251 -4.64 -7.31 -1.77
N GLY A 252 -3.91 -6.22 -2.01
CA GLY A 252 -4.42 -4.87 -1.85
C GLY A 252 -5.59 -4.54 -2.78
N ARG A 253 -5.51 -4.94 -4.05
CA ARG A 253 -6.61 -4.76 -5.03
C ARG A 253 -7.84 -5.57 -4.67
N LEU A 254 -7.67 -6.81 -4.20
CA LEU A 254 -8.79 -7.64 -3.73
C LEU A 254 -9.48 -7.02 -2.53
N ARG A 255 -8.74 -6.40 -1.58
CA ARG A 255 -9.37 -5.67 -0.46
C ARG A 255 -10.35 -4.60 -0.96
N ILE A 256 -10.07 -3.95 -2.09
CA ILE A 256 -10.84 -2.81 -2.60
C ILE A 256 -11.98 -3.26 -3.51
N LYS A 257 -11.67 -4.14 -4.46
CA LYS A 257 -12.56 -4.49 -5.58
C LYS A 257 -13.41 -5.74 -5.37
N SER A 258 -13.18 -6.48 -4.28
CA SER A 258 -13.89 -7.74 -4.05
C SER A 258 -14.76 -7.69 -2.80
N HIS A 259 -15.84 -8.47 -2.80
CA HIS A 259 -16.54 -8.79 -1.56
C HIS A 259 -15.81 -9.93 -0.86
N LYS A 260 -15.13 -9.63 0.26
CA LYS A 260 -14.42 -10.61 1.09
C LYS A 260 -13.48 -11.55 0.29
N GLN A 261 -12.82 -11.03 -0.75
CA GLN A 261 -11.90 -11.79 -1.59
C GLN A 261 -12.53 -13.00 -2.30
N THR A 262 -13.87 -13.04 -2.40
CA THR A 262 -14.61 -14.16 -2.98
C THR A 262 -15.16 -13.84 -4.38
N VAL A 263 -15.67 -12.61 -4.58
CA VAL A 263 -16.30 -12.19 -5.84
C VAL A 263 -15.76 -10.82 -6.25
N ILE A 264 -15.38 -10.68 -7.53
CA ILE A 264 -14.96 -9.42 -8.16
C ILE A 264 -15.99 -9.09 -9.24
N VAL A 265 -16.46 -7.85 -9.29
CA VAL A 265 -17.26 -7.36 -10.42
C VAL A 265 -16.29 -7.00 -11.53
N GLY A 266 -16.30 -7.77 -12.62
CA GLY A 266 -15.50 -7.50 -13.81
C GLY A 266 -16.39 -7.08 -14.96
N ASP A 267 -16.13 -5.91 -15.54
CA ASP A 267 -16.59 -5.59 -16.89
C ASP A 267 -15.58 -6.16 -17.90
N GLU A 268 -16.11 -6.81 -18.94
CA GLU A 268 -15.45 -7.42 -20.10
C GLU A 268 -14.00 -7.91 -19.89
N ALA A 269 -13.89 -9.21 -19.63
CA ALA A 269 -12.61 -9.91 -19.62
C ALA A 269 -11.98 -9.94 -21.03
N GLY A 270 -11.15 -8.94 -21.33
CA GLY A 270 -10.02 -9.05 -22.26
C GLY A 270 -9.92 -7.96 -23.32
N THR A 271 -8.83 -7.18 -23.28
CA THR A 271 -8.22 -6.62 -24.51
C THR A 271 -6.68 -6.61 -24.55
N ASP A 272 -5.94 -6.93 -23.47
CA ASP A 272 -4.72 -7.77 -23.49
C ASP A 272 -3.98 -7.78 -22.13
N SER A 273 -3.68 -8.96 -21.59
CA SER A 273 -3.62 -9.27 -20.16
C SER A 273 -2.29 -9.09 -19.39
N ARG A 274 -2.38 -8.66 -18.11
CA ARG A 274 -1.70 -9.25 -16.91
C ARG A 274 -2.39 -8.90 -15.55
N ALA A 275 -3.65 -9.19 -15.21
CA ALA A 275 -4.84 -9.70 -15.90
C ALA A 275 -5.88 -8.54 -15.95
N GLY A 276 -6.16 -8.03 -17.15
CA GLY A 276 -6.61 -6.63 -17.34
C GLY A 276 -5.63 -5.56 -16.81
N ALA A 277 -4.42 -6.02 -16.43
CA ALA A 277 -3.40 -5.38 -15.60
C ALA A 277 -3.96 -4.76 -14.33
N LEU A 278 -4.27 -5.58 -13.31
CA LEU A 278 -4.78 -5.09 -12.02
C LEU A 278 -6.24 -4.58 -12.08
N PHE A 279 -6.99 -5.23 -12.97
CA PHE A 279 -8.45 -5.39 -13.10
C PHE A 279 -9.22 -4.09 -13.41
N GLY A 280 -9.36 -3.71 -14.69
CA GLY A 280 -9.76 -2.38 -15.23
C GLY A 280 -11.15 -1.82 -14.87
N GLY A 281 -11.34 -0.51 -15.16
CA GLY A 281 -12.49 0.34 -14.77
C GLY A 281 -12.30 1.04 -13.41
N GLU A 282 -12.45 2.37 -13.35
CA GLU A 282 -12.30 3.18 -12.11
C GLU A 282 -13.64 3.45 -11.39
N ASP A 283 -14.67 2.64 -11.65
CA ASP A 283 -15.91 2.67 -10.87
C ASP A 283 -15.93 1.53 -9.86
N SER A 284 -15.50 1.84 -8.64
CA SER A 284 -15.81 1.05 -7.46
C SER A 284 -16.10 2.01 -6.31
N LYS A 285 -17.41 2.26 -6.12
CA LYS A 285 -18.09 3.07 -5.09
C LYS A 285 -18.34 4.56 -5.37
N ASN A 286 -18.76 4.92 -6.58
CA ASN A 286 -19.77 5.98 -6.71
C ASN A 286 -21.16 5.33 -6.65
N GLY A 287 -21.75 5.28 -5.45
CA GLY A 287 -23.14 4.89 -5.23
C GLY A 287 -23.38 3.41 -4.98
N VAL A 288 -23.24 2.96 -3.73
CA VAL A 288 -23.97 1.78 -3.22
C VAL A 288 -24.53 2.12 -1.83
N LEU A 289 -25.62 2.89 -1.83
CA LEU A 289 -26.75 2.52 -0.99
C LEU A 289 -27.38 1.31 -1.70
N ASP A 290 -27.00 0.11 -1.27
CA ASP A 290 -27.65 -1.11 -1.74
C ASP A 290 -29.12 -1.09 -1.32
N ASP A 291 -30.00 -0.88 -2.30
CA ASP A 291 -31.46 -0.79 -2.11
C ASP A 291 -32.10 -2.16 -1.78
N TYR A 292 -31.28 -3.20 -1.57
CA TYR A 292 -31.71 -4.54 -1.13
C TYR A 292 -31.95 -4.66 0.39
N LYS A 293 -31.70 -3.60 1.16
CA LYS A 293 -32.11 -3.48 2.58
C LYS A 293 -33.38 -2.66 2.82
N LYS A 294 -34.10 -2.23 1.78
CA LYS A 294 -35.51 -1.87 1.98
C LYS A 294 -36.26 -3.14 2.34
N LYS A 295 -36.63 -3.26 3.62
CA LYS A 295 -37.64 -4.23 4.07
C LYS A 295 -38.85 -4.09 3.15
N LYS A 296 -39.02 -5.02 2.20
CA LYS A 296 -40.33 -5.33 1.64
C LYS A 296 -41.10 -6.00 2.78
N GLY A 297 -41.93 -5.23 3.48
CA GLY A 297 -42.76 -5.79 4.54
C GLY A 297 -43.58 -4.75 5.30
N ALA A 298 -44.84 -4.64 4.88
CA ALA A 298 -46.01 -4.24 5.67
C ALA A 298 -46.09 -2.79 6.19
N GLY A 299 -47.01 -2.01 5.61
CA GLY A 299 -47.41 -0.72 6.18
C GLY A 299 -48.31 0.20 5.36
N LYS A 300 -48.89 -0.22 4.23
CA LYS A 300 -50.04 0.45 3.60
C LYS A 300 -51.10 -0.58 3.20
N ARG A 301 -51.71 -1.20 4.21
CA ARG A 301 -53.02 -1.89 4.12
C ARG A 301 -53.85 -1.60 5.37
N SER A 302 -53.84 -0.35 5.82
CA SER A 302 -54.70 0.12 6.92
C SER A 302 -55.43 1.42 6.61
N LEU A 303 -55.34 1.95 5.38
CA LEU A 303 -56.06 3.17 4.97
C LEU A 303 -57.19 2.93 3.96
N GLU A 304 -57.28 1.75 3.34
CA GLU A 304 -58.39 1.43 2.43
C GLU A 304 -59.57 0.72 3.12
N HIS A 305 -59.35 0.06 4.27
CA HIS A 305 -60.44 -0.60 5.02
C HIS A 305 -61.15 0.29 6.05
N GLN A 306 -60.69 1.52 6.31
CA GLN A 306 -61.41 2.48 7.17
C GLN A 306 -62.23 3.51 6.39
N ALA A 307 -61.92 3.79 5.11
CA ALA A 307 -62.72 4.70 4.29
C ALA A 307 -63.99 4.04 3.73
N ASP A 308 -63.94 2.74 3.38
CA ASP A 308 -65.14 2.00 2.93
C ASP A 308 -66.14 1.74 4.05
N ARG A 309 -65.70 1.80 5.32
CA ARG A 309 -66.59 1.73 6.49
C ARG A 309 -67.25 3.07 6.81
N ALA A 310 -66.64 4.20 6.44
CA ALA A 310 -67.21 5.54 6.62
C ALA A 310 -68.25 5.91 5.54
N LYS A 311 -68.21 5.29 4.36
CA LYS A 311 -69.22 5.50 3.29
C LYS A 311 -70.47 4.63 3.45
N ARG A 312 -70.44 3.55 4.23
CA ARG A 312 -71.58 2.64 4.43
C ARG A 312 -72.47 2.97 5.63
N VAL A 313 -72.05 3.89 6.51
CA VAL A 313 -72.83 4.35 7.67
C VAL A 313 -73.67 5.60 7.34
N LYS A 314 -73.35 6.33 6.26
CA LYS A 314 -74.15 7.50 5.83
C LYS A 314 -75.38 7.18 4.97
N THR A 315 -75.70 5.90 4.77
CA THR A 315 -76.87 5.46 3.98
C THR A 315 -77.91 4.69 4.82
N MET A 316 -77.74 4.63 6.15
CA MET A 316 -78.74 4.06 7.07
C MET A 316 -78.86 4.91 8.33
N SER A 317 -79.39 6.12 8.18
CA SER A 317 -80.06 6.87 9.25
C SER A 317 -80.93 7.95 8.61
N VAL A 318 -82.18 7.58 8.38
CA VAL A 318 -83.35 8.46 8.57
C VAL A 318 -83.51 8.67 10.06
#